data_AF-A0A8N1S2L5-F1
#
_entry.id   AF-A0A8N1S2L5-F1
#
_cell.length_a   1.000
_cell.length_b   1.000
_cell.length_c   1.000
_cell.angle_alpha   90.00
_cell.angle_beta   90.00
_cell.angle_gamma   90.00
#
_symmetry.space_group_name_H-M   'P 1'
#
loop_
_entity.id
_entity.type
_entity.pdbx_description
1 polymer ?
#
loop_
_entity_poly.entity_id
_entity_poly.type
_entity_poly.pdbx_seq_one_letter_code
_entity_poly.pdbx_strand_id
1 'polypeptide(L)'
;MRCFQAFRRIFHDILATMARDRSECVTEWAVYSMSKTTDVSHRSSNLIIGLYSMSVFLYGTGVLVAHAEEPDEAEEQITVPARELFLKMELPFESNASPAYELVMITQFFHQLAAATIVGVLNALIVSLILHVGGQIDIMCRGLVEISSGDDTFDLRTSTIKALICRHQRIIALSADIETLFSYIALMQFLWNTLVICCLGFLIVSSIEDTQGSTMLIKSLFFYVVITLEAFIFCYAGEYLSAKSRMIGDAAYEAKWYNSGPTQSHIVLLLILRSQRKLTITIGKFMDLSLERFTTVRCVFRILFFFVVSYLDCT
;
A
#
# COMPACT_ATOMS: atom_id res chain seq x y z
N MET A 1 1.24 -16.44 -18.20
CA MET A 1 0.74 -17.56 -17.34
C MET A 1 1.70 -17.97 -16.21
N ARG A 2 3.03 -18.10 -16.44
CA ARG A 2 3.99 -18.50 -15.38
C ARG A 2 4.12 -17.50 -14.21
N CYS A 3 4.09 -16.20 -14.48
CA CYS A 3 4.19 -15.16 -13.45
C CYS A 3 3.00 -15.17 -12.47
N PHE A 4 1.78 -15.33 -12.98
CA PHE A 4 0.57 -15.46 -12.16
C PHE A 4 0.59 -16.70 -11.25
N GLN A 5 1.10 -17.84 -11.74
CA GLN A 5 1.25 -19.05 -10.92
C GLN A 5 2.33 -18.92 -9.84
N ALA A 6 3.37 -18.12 -10.07
CA ALA A 6 4.37 -17.80 -9.07
C ALA A 6 3.78 -16.89 -7.98
N PHE A 7 3.07 -15.83 -8.38
CA PHE A 7 2.39 -14.92 -7.45
C PHE A 7 1.38 -15.64 -6.55
N ARG A 8 0.58 -16.55 -7.12
CA ARG A 8 -0.38 -17.36 -6.35
C ARG A 8 0.29 -18.26 -5.31
N ARG A 9 1.46 -18.83 -5.63
CA ARG A 9 2.22 -19.66 -4.69
C ARG A 9 2.76 -18.82 -3.53
N ILE A 10 3.42 -17.70 -3.83
CA ILE A 10 3.95 -16.79 -2.81
C ILE A 10 2.85 -16.34 -1.85
N PHE A 11 1.68 -15.94 -2.39
CA PHE A 11 0.56 -15.52 -1.56
C PHE A 11 0.05 -16.65 -0.65
N HIS A 12 -0.04 -17.88 -1.16
CA HIS A 12 -0.42 -19.04 -0.37
C HIS A 12 0.59 -19.34 0.74
N ASP A 13 1.89 -19.23 0.44
CA ASP A 13 2.97 -19.46 1.41
C ASP A 13 2.97 -18.41 2.53
N ILE A 14 2.69 -17.15 2.20
CA ILE A 14 2.46 -16.05 3.16
C ILE A 14 1.31 -16.41 4.09
N LEU A 15 0.13 -16.77 3.55
CA LEU A 15 -1.05 -17.10 4.36
C LEU A 15 -0.81 -18.33 5.25
N ALA A 16 -0.16 -19.36 4.71
CA ALA A 16 0.19 -20.56 5.47
C ALA A 16 1.16 -20.24 6.62
N THR A 17 2.09 -19.30 6.41
CA THR A 17 3.02 -18.83 7.45
C THR A 17 2.27 -18.05 8.53
N MET A 18 1.37 -17.13 8.16
CA MET A 18 0.55 -16.37 9.11
C MET A 18 -0.35 -17.28 9.96
N ALA A 19 -0.98 -18.29 9.34
CA ALA A 19 -1.81 -19.26 10.04
C ALA A 19 -1.00 -20.06 11.08
N ARG A 20 0.23 -20.45 10.71
CA ARG A 20 1.15 -21.16 11.60
C ARG A 20 1.63 -20.27 12.75
N ASP A 21 2.01 -19.03 12.48
CA ASP A 21 2.41 -18.05 13.50
C ASP A 21 1.32 -17.88 14.56
N ARG A 22 0.05 -17.84 14.14
CA ARG A 22 -1.10 -17.73 15.04
C ARG A 22 -1.24 -18.96 15.94
N SER A 23 -1.01 -20.16 15.40
CA SER A 23 -1.12 -21.41 16.16
C SER A 23 -0.01 -21.63 17.19
N GLU A 24 1.16 -21.01 16.98
CA GLU A 24 2.33 -21.17 17.84
C GLU A 24 2.44 -20.09 18.93
N CYS A 25 1.48 -19.18 19.04
CA CYS A 25 1.43 -18.22 20.13
C CYS A 25 0.96 -18.88 21.43
N VAL A 26 1.91 -19.16 22.32
CA VAL A 26 1.66 -19.82 23.60
C VAL A 26 1.51 -18.84 24.76
N THR A 27 2.19 -17.69 24.74
CA THR A 27 2.13 -16.72 25.85
C THR A 27 0.93 -15.78 25.73
N GLU A 28 0.31 -15.43 26.87
CA GLU A 28 -0.84 -14.52 26.91
C GLU A 28 -0.54 -13.18 26.21
N TRP A 29 0.67 -12.64 26.42
CA TRP A 29 1.05 -11.40 25.77
C TRP A 29 1.25 -11.57 24.26
N ALA A 30 1.78 -12.70 23.77
CA ALA A 30 1.91 -12.93 22.33
C ALA A 30 0.53 -13.08 21.67
N VAL A 31 -0.41 -13.75 22.34
CA VAL A 31 -1.82 -13.82 21.91
C VAL A 31 -2.45 -12.42 21.89
N TYR A 32 -2.26 -11.63 22.95
CA TYR A 32 -2.74 -10.25 23.01
C TYR A 32 -2.15 -9.37 21.90
N SER A 33 -0.83 -9.46 21.67
CA SER A 33 -0.13 -8.69 20.63
C SER A 33 -0.63 -9.05 19.24
N MET A 34 -0.84 -10.35 18.96
CA MET A 34 -1.42 -10.80 17.69
C MET A 34 -2.89 -10.38 17.54
N SER A 35 -3.70 -10.46 18.60
CA SER A 35 -5.08 -9.97 18.57
C SER A 35 -5.14 -8.48 18.28
N LYS A 36 -4.35 -7.68 19.00
CA LYS A 36 -4.24 -6.23 18.78
C LYS A 36 -3.80 -5.91 17.35
N THR A 37 -2.80 -6.62 16.84
CA THR A 37 -2.31 -6.45 15.47
C THR A 37 -3.40 -6.78 14.45
N THR A 38 -4.17 -7.84 14.68
CA THR A 38 -5.31 -8.24 13.84
C THR A 38 -6.42 -7.20 13.88
N ASP A 39 -6.76 -6.66 15.05
CA ASP A 39 -7.79 -5.62 15.21
C ASP A 39 -7.39 -4.34 14.49
N VAL A 40 -6.13 -3.91 14.64
CA VAL A 40 -5.60 -2.73 13.95
C VAL A 40 -5.60 -2.95 12.43
N SER A 41 -5.16 -4.12 11.96
CA SER A 41 -5.18 -4.51 10.54
C SER A 41 -6.60 -4.53 9.97
N HIS A 42 -7.57 -5.07 10.71
CA HIS A 42 -8.97 -5.12 10.27
C HIS A 42 -9.58 -3.71 10.22
N ARG A 43 -9.32 -2.88 11.23
CA ARG A 43 -9.76 -1.47 11.26
C ARG A 43 -9.13 -0.65 10.13
N SER A 44 -7.83 -0.79 9.88
CA SER A 44 -7.16 -0.08 8.79
C SER A 44 -7.64 -0.57 7.43
N SER A 45 -7.83 -1.88 7.24
CA SER A 45 -8.34 -2.46 6.00
C SER A 45 -9.74 -1.95 5.67
N ASN A 46 -10.66 -1.99 6.63
CA ASN A 46 -12.02 -1.50 6.43
C ASN A 46 -12.06 0.01 6.15
N LEU A 47 -11.19 0.78 6.81
CA LEU A 47 -11.06 2.21 6.54
C LEU A 47 -10.53 2.48 5.13
N ILE A 48 -9.48 1.77 4.69
CA ILE A 48 -8.92 1.90 3.33
C ILE A 48 -9.96 1.53 2.28
N ILE A 49 -10.55 0.33 2.35
CA ILE A 49 -11.53 -0.15 1.37
C ILE A 49 -12.76 0.77 1.35
N GLY A 50 -13.21 1.23 2.53
CA GLY A 50 -14.30 2.19 2.66
C GLY A 50 -14.00 3.53 1.98
N LEU A 51 -12.78 4.06 2.15
CA LEU A 51 -12.35 5.31 1.49
C LEU A 51 -12.30 5.17 -0.03
N TYR A 52 -11.78 4.07 -0.56
CA TYR A 52 -11.77 3.80 -2.01
C TYR A 52 -13.17 3.61 -2.57
N SER A 53 -14.07 2.96 -1.83
CA SER A 53 -15.47 2.82 -2.26
C SER A 53 -16.17 4.18 -2.25
N MET A 54 -16.01 4.95 -1.17
CA MET A 54 -16.60 6.28 -1.01
C MET A 54 -16.15 7.25 -2.11
N SER A 55 -14.88 7.20 -2.53
CA SER A 55 -14.39 8.07 -3.60
C SER A 55 -15.09 7.80 -4.94
N VAL A 56 -15.39 6.53 -5.26
CA VAL A 56 -16.17 6.16 -6.45
C VAL A 56 -17.61 6.66 -6.34
N PHE A 57 -18.24 6.56 -5.17
CA PHE A 57 -19.59 7.12 -4.97
C PHE A 57 -19.60 8.63 -5.11
N LEU A 58 -18.64 9.35 -4.52
CA LEU A 58 -18.53 10.81 -4.63
C LEU A 58 -18.28 11.26 -6.06
N TYR A 59 -17.40 10.58 -6.78
CA TYR A 59 -17.18 10.81 -8.22
C TYR A 59 -18.48 10.52 -9.01
N GLY A 60 -19.13 9.40 -8.69
CA GLY A 60 -20.47 8.99 -9.12
C GLY A 60 -21.49 10.12 -9.08
N THR A 61 -21.71 10.64 -7.88
CA THR A 61 -22.65 11.72 -7.61
C THR A 61 -22.23 13.02 -8.27
N GLY A 62 -20.94 13.33 -8.35
CA GLY A 62 -20.45 14.55 -9.00
C GLY A 62 -20.73 14.59 -10.50
N VAL A 63 -20.70 13.44 -11.18
CA VAL A 63 -21.08 13.33 -12.60
C VAL A 63 -22.59 13.48 -12.77
N LEU A 64 -23.39 12.85 -11.90
CA LEU A 64 -24.86 12.96 -11.95
C LEU A 64 -25.36 14.39 -11.68
N VAL A 65 -24.74 15.10 -10.74
CA VAL A 65 -25.08 16.49 -10.43
C VAL A 65 -24.69 17.41 -11.59
N ALA A 66 -23.51 17.23 -12.19
CA ALA A 66 -23.11 18.00 -13.36
C ALA A 66 -24.07 17.79 -14.55
N HIS A 67 -24.61 16.58 -14.71
CA HIS A 67 -25.64 16.27 -15.71
C HIS A 67 -26.99 16.93 -15.41
N ALA A 68 -27.30 17.21 -14.13
CA ALA A 68 -28.56 17.82 -13.70
C ALA A 68 -28.53 19.36 -13.69
N GLU A 69 -27.33 19.96 -13.69
CA GLU A 69 -27.14 21.42 -13.74
C GLU A 69 -27.08 22.00 -15.16
N GLU A 70 -27.02 21.17 -16.22
CA GLU A 70 -27.24 21.63 -17.60
C GLU A 70 -28.72 22.04 -17.76
N PRO A 71 -29.04 23.34 -17.97
CA PRO A 71 -30.42 23.77 -18.11
C PRO A 71 -31.00 23.28 -19.44
N ASP A 72 -32.26 22.82 -19.42
CA ASP A 72 -33.12 22.54 -20.58
C ASP A 72 -33.44 23.81 -21.41
N GLU A 73 -32.47 24.71 -21.66
CA GLU A 73 -32.64 25.91 -22.47
C GLU A 73 -31.51 26.06 -23.50
N ALA A 74 -31.55 25.24 -24.55
CA ALA A 74 -30.95 25.56 -25.83
C ALA A 74 -31.70 24.81 -26.95
N GLU A 75 -32.87 25.33 -27.31
CA GLU A 75 -33.49 24.99 -28.58
C GLU A 75 -32.76 25.79 -29.69
N GLU A 76 -32.48 25.09 -30.81
CA GLU A 76 -32.04 25.61 -32.12
C GLU A 76 -30.54 25.52 -32.49
N GLN A 77 -29.98 24.30 -32.57
CA GLN A 77 -29.37 23.78 -33.82
C GLN A 77 -29.15 22.26 -33.73
N ILE A 78 -29.37 21.57 -34.86
CA ILE A 78 -29.43 20.10 -34.99
C ILE A 78 -28.10 19.43 -34.58
N THR A 79 -27.96 19.12 -33.30
CA THR A 79 -27.04 18.12 -32.75
C THR A 79 -27.56 17.74 -31.36
N VAL A 80 -28.00 16.49 -31.19
CA VAL A 80 -28.49 15.95 -29.91
C VAL A 80 -27.44 16.21 -28.82
N PRO A 81 -27.81 16.77 -27.64
CA PRO A 81 -26.82 17.09 -26.60
C PRO A 81 -26.11 15.80 -26.19
N ALA A 82 -24.79 15.80 -26.33
CA ALA A 82 -23.95 14.64 -26.05
C ALA A 82 -23.94 14.39 -24.54
N ARG A 83 -24.79 13.45 -24.11
CA ARG A 83 -24.92 13.03 -22.71
C ARG A 83 -23.56 12.54 -22.21
N GLU A 84 -22.95 13.26 -21.27
CA GLU A 84 -21.60 12.91 -20.81
C GLU A 84 -21.57 11.53 -20.11
N LEU A 85 -20.58 10.71 -20.45
CA LEU A 85 -20.34 9.39 -19.87
C LEU A 85 -19.36 9.49 -18.70
N PHE A 86 -19.44 8.56 -17.73
CA PHE A 86 -18.49 8.47 -16.60
C PHE A 86 -17.04 8.38 -17.05
N LEU A 87 -16.78 7.69 -18.15
CA LEU A 87 -15.52 7.68 -18.87
C LEU A 87 -15.82 8.10 -20.30
N LYS A 88 -15.24 9.21 -20.78
CA LYS A 88 -15.37 9.64 -22.18
C LYS A 88 -14.77 8.54 -23.07
N MET A 89 -15.63 7.82 -23.79
CA MET A 89 -15.24 6.70 -24.65
C MET A 89 -16.13 6.69 -25.90
N GLU A 90 -15.51 6.49 -27.07
CA GLU A 90 -16.24 6.29 -28.32
C GLU A 90 -16.74 4.84 -28.39
N LEU A 91 -18.07 4.67 -28.37
CA LEU A 91 -18.71 3.37 -28.51
C LEU A 91 -19.10 3.14 -29.98
N PRO A 92 -18.95 1.91 -30.50
CA PRO A 92 -19.30 1.58 -31.89
C PRO A 92 -20.81 1.56 -32.17
N PHE A 93 -21.65 1.89 -31.18
CA PHE A 93 -23.10 1.95 -31.26
C PHE A 93 -23.61 3.26 -30.66
N GLU A 94 -24.77 3.73 -31.12
CA GLU A 94 -25.38 4.97 -30.61
C GLU A 94 -25.83 4.80 -29.16
N SER A 95 -24.99 5.26 -28.23
CA SER A 95 -25.23 5.16 -26.79
C SER A 95 -26.14 6.27 -26.25
N ASN A 96 -26.58 7.23 -27.07
CA ASN A 96 -27.34 8.40 -26.62
C ASN A 96 -28.84 8.10 -26.42
N ALA A 97 -29.35 6.99 -26.97
CA ALA A 97 -30.75 6.60 -26.81
C ALA A 97 -30.99 5.79 -25.52
N SER A 98 -32.06 6.09 -24.79
CA SER A 98 -32.55 5.21 -23.70
C SER A 98 -33.16 3.94 -24.32
N PRO A 99 -32.85 2.72 -23.80
CA PRO A 99 -32.19 2.40 -22.52
C PRO A 99 -30.67 2.13 -22.61
N ALA A 100 -30.05 2.23 -23.78
CA ALA A 100 -28.64 1.88 -23.98
C ALA A 100 -27.70 2.75 -23.11
N TYR A 101 -27.97 4.06 -23.01
CA TYR A 101 -27.21 4.99 -22.17
C TYR A 101 -27.18 4.55 -20.69
N GLU A 102 -28.34 4.25 -20.13
CA GLU A 102 -28.50 3.88 -18.71
C GLU A 102 -27.73 2.60 -18.40
N LEU A 103 -27.79 1.62 -19.31
CA LEU A 103 -27.09 0.34 -19.19
C LEU A 103 -25.57 0.52 -19.22
N VAL A 104 -25.05 1.40 -20.10
CA VAL A 104 -23.63 1.75 -20.17
C VAL A 104 -23.16 2.43 -18.88
N MET A 105 -23.92 3.42 -18.38
CA MET A 105 -23.58 4.14 -17.15
C MET A 105 -23.53 3.22 -15.92
N ILE A 106 -24.51 2.32 -15.79
CA ILE A 106 -24.53 1.32 -14.71
C ILE A 106 -23.31 0.39 -14.82
N THR A 107 -22.99 -0.07 -16.03
CA THR A 107 -21.85 -0.95 -16.27
C THR A 107 -20.52 -0.25 -15.93
N GLN A 108 -20.35 1.00 -16.34
CA GLN A 108 -19.17 1.81 -16.02
C GLN A 108 -19.03 2.05 -14.50
N PHE A 109 -20.13 2.33 -13.81
CA PHE A 109 -20.12 2.51 -12.36
C PHE A 109 -19.67 1.24 -11.62
N PHE A 110 -20.22 0.07 -11.98
CA PHE A 110 -19.81 -1.20 -11.37
C PHE A 110 -18.36 -1.57 -11.70
N HIS A 111 -17.90 -1.28 -12.91
CA HIS A 111 -16.50 -1.46 -13.28
C HIS A 111 -15.58 -0.63 -12.40
N GLN A 112 -15.90 0.65 -12.21
CA GLN A 112 -15.10 1.56 -11.39
C GLN A 112 -15.10 1.18 -9.91
N LEU A 113 -16.26 0.76 -9.38
CA LEU A 113 -16.37 0.26 -8.01
C LEU A 113 -15.53 -1.01 -7.81
N ALA A 114 -15.57 -1.94 -8.76
CA ALA A 114 -14.76 -3.16 -8.72
C ALA A 114 -13.26 -2.83 -8.77
N ALA A 115 -12.84 -1.94 -9.68
CA ALA A 115 -11.45 -1.51 -9.79
C ALA A 115 -10.94 -0.85 -8.49
N ALA A 116 -11.71 0.10 -7.93
CA ALA A 116 -11.36 0.77 -6.69
C ALA A 116 -11.29 -0.20 -5.49
N THR A 117 -12.21 -1.18 -5.44
CA THR A 117 -12.18 -2.22 -4.40
C THR A 117 -10.94 -3.09 -4.52
N ILE A 118 -10.53 -3.50 -5.73
CA ILE A 118 -9.30 -4.29 -5.95
C ILE A 118 -8.08 -3.52 -5.45
N VAL A 119 -7.96 -2.25 -5.81
CA VAL A 119 -6.87 -1.38 -5.36
C VAL A 119 -6.88 -1.22 -3.84
N GLY A 120 -8.05 -0.94 -3.26
CA GLY A 120 -8.24 -0.84 -1.80
C GLY A 120 -7.84 -2.12 -1.07
N VAL A 121 -8.18 -3.30 -1.61
CA VAL A 121 -7.79 -4.60 -1.06
C VAL A 121 -6.27 -4.81 -1.14
N LEU A 122 -5.61 -4.44 -2.24
CA LEU A 122 -4.15 -4.53 -2.36
C LEU A 122 -3.43 -3.65 -1.33
N ASN A 123 -3.92 -2.42 -1.13
CA ASN A 123 -3.37 -1.49 -0.13
C ASN A 123 -3.66 -1.95 1.30
N ALA A 124 -4.84 -2.51 1.56
CA ALA A 124 -5.16 -3.14 2.84
C ALA A 124 -4.27 -4.37 3.12
N LEU A 125 -3.95 -5.15 2.08
CA LEU A 125 -3.13 -6.34 2.18
C LEU A 125 -1.68 -6.00 2.58
N ILE A 126 -1.04 -5.02 1.91
CA ILE A 126 0.33 -4.62 2.28
C ILE A 126 0.40 -4.12 3.72
N VAL A 127 -0.55 -3.28 4.15
CA VAL A 127 -0.63 -2.77 5.52
C VAL A 127 -0.82 -3.90 6.52
N SER A 128 -1.69 -4.86 6.23
CA SER A 128 -1.93 -6.00 7.11
C SER A 128 -0.69 -6.90 7.26
N LEU A 129 0.04 -7.13 6.17
CA LEU A 129 1.24 -7.96 6.17
C LEU A 129 2.40 -7.32 6.95
N ILE A 130 2.67 -6.03 6.73
CA ILE A 130 3.72 -5.35 7.50
C ILE A 130 3.37 -5.26 8.99
N LEU A 131 2.09 -5.10 9.34
CA LEU A 131 1.65 -5.07 10.73
C LEU A 131 1.82 -6.44 11.38
N HIS A 132 1.47 -7.52 10.68
CA HIS A 132 1.72 -8.89 11.16
C HIS A 132 3.20 -9.14 11.40
N VAL A 133 4.07 -8.79 10.44
CA VAL A 133 5.52 -8.92 10.59
C VAL A 133 6.02 -8.06 11.76
N GLY A 134 5.56 -6.82 11.89
CA GLY A 134 5.87 -5.93 13.00
C GLY A 134 5.48 -6.52 14.36
N GLY A 135 4.31 -7.15 14.44
CA GLY A 135 3.86 -7.87 15.64
C GLY A 135 4.75 -9.08 15.96
N GLN A 136 5.13 -9.87 14.95
CA GLN A 136 6.07 -11.00 15.14
C GLN A 136 7.45 -10.53 15.62
N ILE A 137 7.92 -9.40 15.10
CA ILE A 137 9.17 -8.76 15.54
C ILE A 137 9.04 -8.32 17.01
N ASP A 138 7.96 -7.67 17.39
CA ASP A 138 7.73 -7.26 18.78
C ASP A 138 7.72 -8.46 19.74
N ILE A 139 7.15 -9.59 19.31
CA ILE A 139 7.15 -10.82 20.08
C ILE A 139 8.56 -11.39 20.26
N MET A 140 9.33 -11.41 19.18
CA MET A 140 10.71 -11.88 19.24
C MET A 140 11.59 -10.97 20.11
N CYS A 141 11.46 -9.65 19.99
CA CYS A 141 12.22 -8.69 20.80
C CYS A 141 11.92 -8.86 22.29
N ARG A 142 10.67 -9.10 22.68
CA ARG A 142 10.34 -9.42 24.09
C ARG A 142 10.93 -10.74 24.55
N GLY A 143 10.86 -11.78 23.74
CA GLY A 143 11.49 -13.06 24.07
C GLY A 143 13.00 -12.95 24.28
N LEU A 144 13.69 -12.06 23.54
CA LEU A 144 15.11 -11.76 23.76
C LEU A 144 15.37 -11.10 25.13
N VAL A 145 14.51 -10.17 25.54
CA VAL A 145 14.60 -9.49 26.84
C VAL A 145 14.32 -10.44 28.01
N GLU A 146 13.31 -11.31 27.88
CA GLU A 146 12.94 -12.29 28.91
C GLU A 146 14.06 -13.33 29.15
N ILE A 147 14.71 -13.80 28.09
CA ILE A 147 15.87 -14.71 28.21
C ILE A 147 17.04 -14.04 28.94
N SER A 148 17.18 -12.72 28.81
CA SER A 148 18.23 -11.97 29.47
C SER A 148 18.00 -11.78 30.97
N SER A 149 16.77 -11.91 31.46
CA SER A 149 16.40 -11.62 32.85
C SER A 149 16.10 -12.86 33.68
N GLY A 150 15.78 -14.00 33.04
CA GLY A 150 15.41 -15.25 33.71
C GLY A 150 16.60 -16.07 34.26
N ASP A 151 16.40 -16.69 35.41
CA ASP A 151 17.29 -17.70 36.01
C ASP A 151 16.99 -19.11 35.46
N ASP A 152 16.69 -19.20 34.17
CA ASP A 152 16.27 -20.45 33.53
C ASP A 152 17.40 -21.48 33.52
N THR A 153 17.04 -22.75 33.75
CA THR A 153 17.96 -23.87 33.57
C THR A 153 18.54 -23.89 32.15
N PHE A 154 19.76 -24.41 32.02
CA PHE A 154 20.53 -24.39 30.77
C PHE A 154 19.78 -25.02 29.57
N ASP A 155 19.06 -26.12 29.80
CA ASP A 155 18.31 -26.83 28.75
C ASP A 155 17.08 -26.06 28.27
N LEU A 156 16.32 -25.48 29.20
CA LEU A 156 15.18 -24.60 28.89
C LEU A 156 15.64 -23.40 28.08
N ARG A 157 16.71 -22.73 28.50
CA ARG A 157 17.28 -21.57 27.81
C ARG A 157 17.72 -21.89 26.38
N THR A 158 18.33 -23.05 26.18
CA THR A 158 18.78 -23.50 24.85
C THR A 158 17.59 -23.77 23.91
N SER A 159 16.51 -24.36 24.43
CA SER A 159 15.28 -24.59 23.65
C SER A 159 14.59 -23.28 23.25
N THR A 160 14.54 -22.28 24.13
CA THR A 160 13.94 -20.97 23.87
C THR A 160 14.76 -20.18 22.84
N ILE A 161 16.09 -20.20 22.94
CA ILE A 161 16.98 -19.57 21.94
C ILE A 161 16.77 -20.20 20.56
N LYS A 162 16.67 -21.55 20.48
CA LYS A 162 16.40 -22.23 19.22
C LYS A 162 15.05 -21.79 18.63
N ALA A 163 14.01 -21.68 19.45
CA ALA A 163 12.71 -21.18 19.02
C ALA A 163 12.77 -19.74 18.48
N LEU A 164 13.54 -18.85 19.14
CA LEU A 164 13.77 -17.48 18.67
C LEU A 164 14.48 -17.43 17.32
N ILE A 165 15.50 -18.26 17.10
CA ILE A 165 16.20 -18.34 15.80
C ILE A 165 15.22 -18.80 14.71
N CYS A 166 14.45 -19.86 14.97
CA CYS A 166 13.44 -20.33 14.02
C CYS A 166 12.42 -19.24 13.70
N ARG A 167 12.00 -18.46 14.71
CA ARG A 167 11.10 -17.32 14.51
C ARG A 167 11.75 -16.20 13.69
N HIS A 168 13.00 -15.84 13.98
CA HIS A 168 13.75 -14.85 13.20
C HIS A 168 13.90 -15.25 11.73
N GLN A 169 14.23 -16.51 11.47
CA GLN A 169 14.32 -17.06 10.11
C GLN A 169 12.98 -17.00 9.37
N ARG A 170 11.86 -17.26 10.06
CA ARG A 170 10.51 -17.12 9.49
C ARG A 170 10.17 -15.67 9.19
N ILE A 171 10.48 -14.74 10.09
CA ILE A 171 10.29 -13.31 9.87
C ILE A 171 11.06 -12.85 8.62
N ILE A 172 12.31 -13.29 8.46
CA ILE A 172 13.14 -13.02 7.28
C ILE A 172 12.49 -13.61 6.02
N ALA A 173 12.08 -14.87 6.04
CA ALA A 173 11.46 -15.54 4.90
C ALA A 173 10.16 -14.84 4.49
N LEU A 174 9.26 -14.59 5.44
CA LEU A 174 8.00 -13.88 5.21
C LEU A 174 8.23 -12.47 4.66
N SER A 175 9.23 -11.75 5.16
CA SER A 175 9.57 -10.42 4.64
C SER A 175 10.12 -10.48 3.21
N ALA A 176 10.90 -11.51 2.86
CA ALA A 176 11.38 -11.71 1.50
C ALA A 176 10.24 -12.08 0.53
N ASP A 177 9.26 -12.85 0.99
CA ASP A 177 8.06 -13.17 0.23
C ASP A 177 7.20 -11.91 -0.01
N ILE A 178 7.00 -11.09 1.02
CA ILE A 178 6.33 -9.78 0.91
C ILE A 178 7.07 -8.86 -0.05
N GLU A 179 8.40 -8.76 0.06
CA GLU A 179 9.20 -7.93 -0.84
C GLU A 179 9.08 -8.42 -2.29
N THR A 180 9.15 -9.73 -2.53
CA THR A 180 8.99 -10.29 -3.88
C THR A 180 7.58 -10.03 -4.44
N LEU A 181 6.55 -10.13 -3.61
CA LEU A 181 5.16 -9.90 -4.00
C LEU A 181 4.91 -8.43 -4.37
N PHE A 182 5.33 -7.51 -3.48
CA PHE A 182 5.01 -6.09 -3.60
C PHE A 182 6.02 -5.30 -4.41
N SER A 183 7.22 -5.82 -4.69
CA SER A 183 8.22 -5.05 -5.43
C SER A 183 7.78 -4.70 -6.84
N TYR A 184 7.18 -5.68 -7.55
CA TYR A 184 6.63 -5.45 -8.88
C TYR A 184 5.35 -4.62 -8.83
N ILE A 185 4.47 -4.85 -7.85
CA ILE A 185 3.24 -4.06 -7.66
C ILE A 185 3.59 -2.58 -7.43
N ALA A 186 4.55 -2.31 -6.55
CA ALA A 186 5.03 -0.96 -6.28
C ALA A 186 5.62 -0.33 -7.55
N LEU A 187 6.41 -1.05 -8.35
CA LEU A 187 6.92 -0.52 -9.61
C LEU A 187 5.79 -0.07 -10.54
N MET A 188 4.79 -0.93 -10.76
CA MET A 188 3.64 -0.58 -11.61
C MET A 188 2.83 0.57 -11.03
N GLN A 189 2.66 0.63 -9.70
CA GLN A 189 1.98 1.72 -9.01
C GLN A 189 2.67 3.07 -9.22
N PHE A 190 3.99 3.15 -9.03
CA PHE A 190 4.73 4.39 -9.18
C PHE A 190 4.81 4.85 -10.64
N LEU A 191 4.90 3.92 -11.59
CA LEU A 191 4.81 4.22 -13.01
C LEU A 191 3.42 4.77 -13.38
N TRP A 192 2.36 4.12 -12.91
CA TRP A 192 0.98 4.57 -13.11
C TRP A 192 0.75 5.97 -12.51
N ASN A 193 1.18 6.18 -11.26
CA ASN A 193 1.07 7.48 -10.59
C ASN A 193 1.80 8.59 -11.37
N THR A 194 2.98 8.28 -11.93
CA THR A 194 3.73 9.24 -12.76
C THR A 194 2.94 9.63 -14.01
N LEU A 195 2.40 8.65 -14.74
CA LEU A 195 1.62 8.91 -15.95
C LEU A 195 0.38 9.75 -15.65
N VAL A 196 -0.37 9.40 -14.61
CA VAL A 196 -1.58 10.15 -14.24
C VAL A 196 -1.25 11.57 -13.80
N ILE A 197 -0.21 11.78 -13.00
CA ILE A 197 0.22 13.13 -12.58
C ILE A 197 0.63 13.97 -13.80
N CYS A 198 1.35 13.40 -14.77
CA CYS A 198 1.72 14.10 -16.00
C CYS A 198 0.48 14.52 -16.81
N CYS A 199 -0.46 13.59 -17.03
CA CYS A 199 -1.71 13.88 -17.74
C CYS A 199 -2.54 14.94 -17.00
N LEU A 200 -2.62 14.85 -15.68
CA LEU A 200 -3.33 15.82 -14.85
C LEU A 200 -2.71 17.21 -14.94
N GLY A 201 -1.38 17.29 -14.95
CA GLY A 201 -0.66 18.55 -15.14
C GLY A 201 -1.00 19.22 -16.46
N PHE A 202 -1.03 18.44 -17.55
CA PHE A 202 -1.44 18.93 -18.87
C PHE A 202 -2.89 19.42 -18.86
N LEU A 203 -3.82 18.63 -18.30
CA LEU A 203 -5.23 19.00 -18.17
C LEU A 203 -5.43 20.31 -17.41
N ILE A 204 -4.69 20.50 -16.31
CA ILE A 204 -4.73 21.74 -15.53
C ILE A 204 -4.32 22.93 -16.39
N VAL A 205 -3.22 22.83 -17.13
CA VAL A 205 -2.76 23.96 -17.97
C VAL A 205 -3.75 24.28 -19.07
N SER A 206 -4.25 23.26 -19.80
CA SER A 206 -5.25 23.47 -20.84
C SER A 206 -6.57 24.05 -20.31
N SER A 207 -6.90 23.82 -19.03
CA SER A 207 -8.12 24.35 -18.42
C SER A 207 -8.05 25.82 -17.98
N ILE A 208 -6.85 26.42 -17.94
CA ILE A 208 -6.67 27.84 -17.57
C ILE A 208 -7.26 28.77 -18.63
N GLU A 209 -7.34 28.32 -19.88
CA GLU A 209 -7.90 29.08 -21.00
C GLU A 209 -9.44 29.02 -21.08
N ASP A 210 -10.09 28.16 -20.29
CA ASP A 210 -11.54 27.89 -20.37
C ASP A 210 -12.30 28.34 -19.11
N THR A 211 -13.54 28.80 -19.31
CA THR A 211 -14.46 29.31 -18.29
C THR A 211 -14.90 28.26 -17.26
N GLN A 212 -14.76 26.96 -17.57
CA GLN A 212 -15.01 25.85 -16.64
C GLN A 212 -13.78 25.46 -15.77
N GLY A 213 -12.70 26.24 -15.81
CA GLY A 213 -11.44 25.90 -15.13
C GLY A 213 -11.56 25.60 -13.62
N SER A 214 -12.46 26.26 -12.88
CA SER A 214 -12.56 26.09 -11.42
C SER A 214 -13.00 24.68 -10.98
N THR A 215 -13.96 24.06 -11.67
CA THR A 215 -14.46 22.72 -11.35
C THR A 215 -13.45 21.64 -11.73
N MET A 216 -12.77 21.84 -12.85
CA MET A 216 -11.70 20.96 -13.34
C MET A 216 -10.47 20.99 -12.42
N LEU A 217 -10.10 22.16 -11.89
CA LEU A 217 -9.03 22.31 -10.90
C LEU A 217 -9.35 21.58 -9.59
N ILE A 218 -10.59 21.70 -9.06
CA ILE A 218 -11.00 21.02 -7.83
C ILE A 218 -10.98 19.49 -8.02
N LYS A 219 -11.54 18.98 -9.13
CA LYS A 219 -11.48 17.55 -9.47
C LYS A 219 -10.04 17.07 -9.56
N SER A 220 -9.18 17.85 -10.20
CA SER A 220 -7.76 17.50 -10.37
C SER A 220 -7.01 17.44 -9.04
N LEU A 221 -7.22 18.44 -8.17
CA LEU A 221 -6.64 18.44 -6.83
C LEU A 221 -7.04 17.21 -6.01
N PHE A 222 -8.32 16.81 -6.08
CA PHE A 222 -8.80 15.61 -5.40
C PHE A 222 -8.09 14.34 -5.89
N PHE A 223 -7.99 14.13 -7.22
CA PHE A 223 -7.26 13.00 -7.79
C PHE A 223 -5.78 13.00 -7.38
N TYR A 224 -5.13 14.17 -7.40
CA TYR A 224 -3.73 14.30 -6.96
C TYR A 224 -3.54 13.85 -5.51
N VAL A 225 -4.44 14.26 -4.60
CA VAL A 225 -4.39 13.85 -3.20
C VAL A 225 -4.56 12.34 -3.06
N VAL A 226 -5.52 11.73 -3.74
CA VAL A 226 -5.78 10.28 -3.68
C VAL A 226 -4.56 9.48 -4.15
N ILE A 227 -3.99 9.83 -5.31
CA ILE A 227 -2.81 9.16 -5.89
C ILE A 227 -1.59 9.31 -4.97
N THR A 228 -1.43 10.49 -4.35
CA THR A 228 -0.35 10.75 -3.41
C THR A 228 -0.50 9.95 -2.12
N LEU A 229 -1.72 9.82 -1.60
CA LEU A 229 -2.02 8.99 -0.43
C LEU A 229 -1.71 7.52 -0.70
N GLU A 230 -2.02 7.03 -1.90
CA GLU A 230 -1.69 5.67 -2.30
C GLU A 230 -0.17 5.42 -2.32
N ALA A 231 0.60 6.30 -2.96
CA ALA A 231 2.07 6.22 -2.92
C ALA A 231 2.63 6.30 -1.49
N PHE A 232 2.00 7.11 -0.63
CA PHE A 232 2.39 7.22 0.77
C PHE A 232 2.24 5.91 1.53
N ILE A 233 1.16 5.12 1.29
CA ILE A 233 0.95 3.83 1.95
C ILE A 233 2.12 2.87 1.66
N PHE A 234 2.57 2.78 0.42
CA PHE A 234 3.72 1.94 0.04
C PHE A 234 5.03 2.40 0.69
N CYS A 235 5.31 3.71 0.69
CA CYS A 235 6.51 4.25 1.33
C CYS A 235 6.49 4.09 2.84
N TYR A 236 5.33 4.31 3.48
CA TYR A 236 5.14 4.04 4.90
C TYR A 236 5.37 2.56 5.22
N ALA A 237 4.89 1.66 4.37
CA ALA A 237 5.09 0.22 4.55
C ALA A 237 6.57 -0.18 4.56
N GLY A 238 7.35 0.32 3.61
CA GLY A 238 8.79 0.09 3.55
C GLY A 238 9.53 0.67 4.75
N GLU A 239 9.20 1.90 5.15
CA GLU A 239 9.78 2.56 6.32
C GLU A 239 9.47 1.81 7.62
N TYR A 240 8.21 1.45 7.82
CA TYR A 240 7.76 0.72 9.01
C TYR A 240 8.50 -0.61 9.15
N LEU A 241 8.61 -1.38 8.07
CA LEU A 241 9.30 -2.67 8.08
C LEU A 241 10.80 -2.51 8.37
N SER A 242 11.44 -1.51 7.74
CA SER A 242 12.85 -1.17 7.95
C SER A 242 13.13 -0.76 9.39
N ALA A 243 12.27 0.09 9.97
CA ALA A 243 12.37 0.53 11.35
C ALA A 243 12.18 -0.63 12.34
N LYS A 244 11.15 -1.47 12.15
CA LYS A 244 10.92 -2.66 12.97
C LYS A 244 12.08 -3.66 12.88
N SER A 245 12.63 -3.88 11.68
CA SER A 245 13.77 -4.76 11.49
C SER A 245 14.99 -4.33 12.30
N ARG A 246 15.21 -3.02 12.49
CA ARG A 246 16.33 -2.51 13.28
C ARG A 246 16.19 -2.82 14.76
N MET A 247 14.96 -2.77 15.28
CA MET A 247 14.67 -3.06 16.69
C MET A 247 15.10 -4.46 17.13
N ILE A 248 15.18 -5.42 16.20
CA ILE A 248 15.68 -6.77 16.47
C ILE A 248 17.14 -6.72 16.94
N GLY A 249 17.97 -5.99 16.18
CA GLY A 249 19.39 -5.87 16.48
C GLY A 249 19.61 -5.12 17.79
N ASP A 250 18.84 -4.06 18.01
CA ASP A 250 18.90 -3.26 19.24
C ASP A 250 18.50 -4.10 20.47
N ALA A 251 17.37 -4.82 20.41
CA ALA A 251 16.93 -5.69 21.51
C ALA A 251 17.89 -6.86 21.77
N ALA A 252 18.49 -7.43 20.72
CA ALA A 252 19.49 -8.49 20.86
C ALA A 252 20.80 -7.98 21.48
N TYR A 253 21.19 -6.75 21.16
CA TYR A 253 22.36 -6.10 21.74
C TYR A 253 22.16 -5.78 23.24
N GLU A 254 20.95 -5.34 23.61
CA GLU A 254 20.57 -5.05 24.99
C GLU A 254 20.36 -6.31 25.85
N ALA A 255 20.16 -7.47 25.24
CA ALA A 255 20.17 -8.73 25.97
C ALA A 255 21.55 -8.92 26.62
N LYS A 256 21.59 -9.34 27.89
CA LYS A 256 22.83 -9.61 28.66
C LYS A 256 23.52 -10.90 28.20
N TRP A 257 23.71 -11.06 26.90
CA TRP A 257 24.26 -12.25 26.24
C TRP A 257 25.70 -12.55 26.67
N TYR A 258 26.45 -11.54 27.12
CA TYR A 258 27.80 -11.69 27.66
C TYR A 258 27.85 -12.44 29.01
N ASN A 259 26.72 -12.53 29.72
CA ASN A 259 26.58 -13.34 30.94
C ASN A 259 26.09 -14.77 30.64
N SER A 260 25.82 -15.09 29.37
CA SER A 260 25.30 -16.40 28.96
C SER A 260 26.42 -17.37 28.59
N GLY A 261 26.10 -18.66 28.50
CA GLY A 261 27.07 -19.68 28.09
C GLY A 261 27.64 -19.41 26.68
N PRO A 262 28.86 -19.92 26.37
CA PRO A 262 29.60 -19.59 25.14
C PRO A 262 28.83 -19.92 23.84
N THR A 263 28.04 -20.99 23.84
CA THR A 263 27.19 -21.33 22.67
C THR A 263 26.07 -20.31 22.46
N GLN A 264 25.50 -19.79 23.54
CA GLN A 264 24.35 -18.86 23.50
C GLN A 264 24.80 -17.46 23.09
N SER A 265 25.92 -16.98 23.64
CA SER A 265 26.51 -15.69 23.26
C SER A 265 26.86 -15.65 21.77
N HIS A 266 27.40 -16.74 21.21
CA HIS A 266 27.72 -16.84 19.80
C HIS A 266 26.47 -16.80 18.90
N ILE A 267 25.36 -17.41 19.34
CA ILE A 267 24.08 -17.35 18.60
C ILE A 267 23.52 -15.92 18.59
N VAL A 268 23.51 -15.23 19.73
CA VAL A 268 23.03 -13.85 19.81
C VAL A 268 23.90 -12.93 18.94
N LEU A 269 25.21 -13.14 18.92
CA LEU A 269 26.12 -12.41 18.04
C LEU A 269 25.77 -12.61 16.55
N LEU A 270 25.49 -13.84 16.12
CA LEU A 270 25.06 -14.13 14.75
C LEU A 270 23.72 -13.44 14.42
N LEU A 271 22.80 -13.38 15.39
CA LEU A 271 21.52 -12.69 15.24
C LEU A 271 21.73 -11.17 15.10
N ILE A 272 22.61 -10.56 15.90
CA ILE A 272 22.98 -9.14 15.77
C ILE A 272 23.58 -8.87 14.39
N LEU A 273 24.57 -9.67 13.96
CA LEU A 273 25.20 -9.56 12.64
C LEU A 273 24.18 -9.66 11.51
N ARG A 274 23.26 -10.63 11.59
CA ARG A 274 22.20 -10.79 10.58
C ARG A 274 21.23 -9.61 10.57
N SER A 275 20.92 -9.04 11.74
CA SER A 275 19.97 -7.93 11.89
C SER A 275 20.48 -6.60 11.34
N GLN A 276 21.80 -6.47 11.11
CA GLN A 276 22.37 -5.30 10.42
C GLN A 276 21.84 -5.15 8.99
N ARG A 277 21.48 -6.27 8.33
CA ARG A 277 20.82 -6.24 7.03
C ARG A 277 19.30 -6.08 7.24
N LYS A 278 18.85 -4.83 7.08
CA LYS A 278 17.46 -4.41 7.22
C LYS A 278 16.53 -5.18 6.27
N LEU A 279 15.32 -5.45 6.76
CA LEU A 279 14.21 -5.94 5.95
C LEU A 279 13.52 -4.72 5.33
N THR A 280 13.58 -4.60 4.00
CA THR A 280 13.01 -3.47 3.25
C THR A 280 12.12 -3.98 2.13
N ILE A 281 11.24 -3.13 1.62
CA ILE A 281 10.48 -3.37 0.38
C ILE A 281 11.08 -2.47 -0.69
N THR A 282 11.32 -3.00 -1.90
CA THR A 282 11.96 -2.25 -2.99
C THR A 282 10.99 -1.98 -4.14
N ILE A 283 11.16 -0.88 -4.86
CA ILE A 283 10.45 -0.59 -6.13
C ILE A 283 11.19 -1.33 -7.25
N GLY A 284 10.62 -2.44 -7.74
CA GLY A 284 11.17 -3.21 -8.86
C GLY A 284 12.65 -3.61 -8.71
N LYS A 285 13.13 -3.82 -7.47
CA LYS A 285 14.56 -4.05 -7.13
C LYS A 285 15.53 -2.90 -7.45
N PHE A 286 15.05 -1.74 -7.88
CA PHE A 286 15.90 -0.58 -8.19
C PHE A 286 16.23 0.25 -6.95
N MET A 287 15.24 0.47 -6.09
CA MET A 287 15.38 1.35 -4.92
C MET A 287 14.50 0.91 -3.75
N ASP A 288 14.93 1.21 -2.52
CA ASP A 288 14.12 0.95 -1.32
C ASP A 288 12.95 1.95 -1.21
N LEU A 289 11.80 1.45 -0.75
CA LEU A 289 10.66 2.26 -0.33
C LEU A 289 10.95 2.86 1.05
N SER A 290 11.03 4.19 1.11
CA SER A 290 11.18 4.94 2.36
C SER A 290 10.41 6.26 2.29
N LEU A 291 10.15 6.87 3.46
CA LEU A 291 9.51 8.19 3.51
C LEU A 291 10.40 9.29 2.92
N GLU A 292 11.72 9.16 3.02
CA GLU A 292 12.69 10.06 2.38
C GLU A 292 12.58 10.00 0.84
N ARG A 293 12.38 8.80 0.28
CA ARG A 293 12.18 8.66 -1.16
C ARG A 293 10.83 9.21 -1.62
N PHE A 294 9.80 9.06 -0.80
CA PHE A 294 8.49 9.68 -1.06
C PHE A 294 8.58 11.21 -1.20
N THR A 295 9.29 11.89 -0.29
CA THR A 295 9.46 13.35 -0.36
C THR A 295 10.27 13.75 -1.58
N THR A 296 11.32 12.99 -1.91
CA THR A 296 12.14 13.22 -3.12
C THR A 296 11.31 13.10 -4.40
N VAL A 297 10.55 12.01 -4.55
CA VAL A 297 9.70 11.75 -5.71
C VAL A 297 8.61 12.83 -5.83
N ARG A 298 7.98 13.23 -4.72
CA ARG A 298 7.02 14.34 -4.71
C ARG A 298 7.64 15.67 -5.12
N CYS A 299 8.86 15.96 -4.70
CA CYS A 299 9.59 17.16 -5.14
C CYS A 299 9.83 17.12 -6.65
N VAL A 300 10.23 15.97 -7.21
CA VAL A 300 10.40 15.82 -8.67
C VAL A 300 9.08 16.04 -9.41
N PHE A 301 7.96 15.46 -8.94
CA PHE A 301 6.65 15.70 -9.54
C PHE A 301 6.23 17.17 -9.49
N ARG A 302 6.50 17.85 -8.37
CA ARG A 302 6.24 19.29 -8.24
C ARG A 302 7.06 20.09 -9.24
N ILE A 303 8.35 19.79 -9.39
CA ILE A 303 9.24 20.46 -10.35
C ILE A 303 8.78 20.20 -11.79
N LEU A 304 8.42 18.95 -12.12
CA LEU A 304 7.93 18.58 -13.44
C LEU A 304 6.65 19.35 -13.78
N PHE A 305 5.71 19.46 -12.83
CA PHE A 305 4.51 20.26 -12.99
C PHE A 305 4.83 21.74 -13.26
N PHE A 306 5.69 22.36 -12.45
CA PHE A 306 6.13 23.75 -12.68
C PHE A 306 6.81 23.92 -14.04
N PHE A 307 7.64 22.97 -14.46
CA PHE A 307 8.32 23.02 -15.75
C PHE A 307 7.34 22.92 -16.93
N VAL A 308 6.34 22.03 -16.84
CA VAL A 308 5.28 21.91 -17.86
C VAL A 308 4.47 23.21 -17.96
N VAL A 309 4.09 23.81 -16.82
CA VAL A 309 3.40 25.10 -16.79
C VAL A 309 4.26 26.19 -17.44
N SER A 310 5.52 26.34 -17.05
CA SER A 310 6.42 27.35 -17.62
C SER A 310 6.73 27.15 -19.10
N TYR A 311 6.72 25.90 -19.59
CA TYR A 311 6.91 25.63 -21.01
C TYR A 311 5.70 26.05 -21.83
N LEU A 312 4.49 25.79 -21.33
CA LEU A 312 3.23 26.18 -21.97
C LEU A 312 3.00 27.69 -21.96
N ASP A 313 3.38 28.41 -20.89
CA ASP A 313 3.34 29.89 -20.86
C ASP A 313 4.29 30.55 -21.89
N CYS A 314 5.26 29.80 -22.44
CA CYS A 314 6.25 30.31 -23.39
C CYS A 314 5.92 30.07 -24.87
N THR A 315 4.92 29.24 -25.17
CA THR A 315 4.46 28.90 -26.54
C THR A 315 3.17 29.60 -26.89
#